data_AF-A0A5K0W2L8-F1
#
_entry.id   AF-A0A5K0W2L8-F1
#
_cell.length_a   1.000
_cell.length_b   1.000
_cell.length_c   1.000
_cell.angle_alpha   90.00
_cell.angle_beta   90.00
_cell.angle_gamma   90.00
#
_symmetry.space_group_name_H-M   'P 1'
#
loop_
_entity.id
_entity.type
_entity.pdbx_description
1 polymer ?
#
loop_
_entity_poly.entity_id
_entity_poly.type
_entity_poly.pdbx_seq_one_letter_code
_entity_poly.pdbx_strand_id
1 'polypeptide(L)' 'EEEKGSGEPLIFDLASLKAATQDFAEENKLGEGGFGPVYK' A
#
# COMPACT_ATOMS: atom_id res chain seq x y z
N GLU A 1 -1.89 -9.13 -26.33
CA GLU A 1 -2.08 -9.14 -24.87
C GLU A 1 -0.93 -8.32 -24.31
N GLU A 2 -1.19 -7.08 -23.89
CA GLU A 2 -0.10 -6.15 -23.54
C GLU A 2 0.49 -6.51 -22.18
N GLU A 3 1.70 -7.08 -22.20
CA GLU A 3 2.60 -7.17 -21.04
C GLU A 3 3.02 -5.75 -20.63
N LYS A 4 2.30 -5.14 -19.69
CA LYS A 4 2.61 -3.82 -19.10
C LYS A 4 3.70 -3.96 -18.02
N GLY A 5 4.94 -4.18 -18.45
CA GLY A 5 6.13 -4.05 -17.62
C GLY A 5 7.05 -2.94 -18.12
N SER A 6 6.96 -1.73 -17.55
CA SER A 6 8.09 -0.76 -17.46
C SER A 6 7.69 0.57 -16.81
N GLY A 7 7.74 0.61 -15.48
CA GLY A 7 8.31 1.76 -14.76
C GLY A 7 7.51 3.07 -14.61
N GLU A 8 6.22 3.10 -14.89
CA GLU A 8 5.39 4.26 -14.49
C GLU A 8 4.99 4.16 -13.01
N PRO A 9 5.14 5.23 -12.21
CA PRO A 9 4.74 5.20 -10.80
C PRO A 9 3.22 5.02 -10.71
N LEU A 10 2.79 4.00 -9.97
CA LEU A 10 1.38 3.84 -9.61
C LEU A 10 1.02 4.95 -8.62
N ILE A 11 0.11 5.84 -9.03
CA ILE A 11 -0.41 6.90 -8.19
C ILE A 11 -1.71 6.40 -7.56
N PHE A 12 -1.72 6.26 -6.25
CA PHE A 12 -2.90 5.93 -5.47
C PHE A 12 -3.34 7.13 -4.63
N ASP A 13 -4.65 7.36 -4.54
CA ASP A 13 -5.21 8.33 -3.61
C ASP A 13 -5.30 7.76 -2.18
N LEU A 14 -5.42 8.65 -1.19
CA LEU A 14 -5.47 8.25 0.21
C LEU A 14 -6.70 7.39 0.54
N ALA A 15 -7.84 7.58 -0.14
CA ALA A 15 -9.03 6.79 0.12
C ALA A 15 -8.85 5.34 -0.36
N SER A 16 -8.18 5.14 -1.50
CA SER A 16 -7.76 3.82 -1.99
C SER A 16 -6.84 3.11 -0.99
N LEU A 17 -5.84 3.83 -0.43
CA LEU A 17 -4.94 3.27 0.59
C LEU A 17 -5.68 2.91 1.89
N LYS A 18 -6.60 3.75 2.35
CA LYS A 18 -7.44 3.48 3.52
C LYS A 18 -8.33 2.26 3.29
N ALA A 19 -8.96 2.14 2.14
CA ALA A 19 -9.79 0.99 1.82
C ALA A 19 -8.97 -0.32 1.81
N ALA A 20 -7.77 -0.30 1.22
CA ALA A 20 -6.89 -1.48 1.16
C ALA A 20 -6.38 -1.92 2.54
N THR A 21 -5.98 -0.96 3.38
CA THR A 21 -5.39 -1.22 4.71
C THR A 21 -6.43 -1.35 5.83
N GLN A 22 -7.72 -1.23 5.51
CA GLN A 22 -8.83 -1.09 6.47
C GLN A 22 -8.57 0.05 7.47
N ASP A 23 -8.34 1.25 6.92
CA ASP A 23 -7.99 2.47 7.64
C ASP A 23 -6.74 2.33 8.52
N PHE A 24 -5.71 1.64 8.02
CA PHE A 24 -4.47 1.37 8.75
C PHE A 24 -4.69 0.59 10.07
N ALA A 25 -5.64 -0.35 10.08
CA ALA A 25 -5.93 -1.19 11.24
C ALA A 25 -4.70 -1.99 11.70
N GLU A 26 -4.52 -2.12 13.02
CA GLU A 26 -3.39 -2.88 13.60
C GLU A 26 -3.39 -4.35 13.19
N GLU A 27 -4.57 -4.93 12.94
CA GLU A 27 -4.75 -6.29 12.43
C GLU A 27 -4.10 -6.52 11.05
N ASN A 28 -3.86 -5.45 10.30
CA ASN A 28 -3.19 -5.47 9.01
C ASN A 28 -1.73 -5.02 9.10
N LYS A 29 -1.24 -4.60 10.29
CA LYS A 29 0.16 -4.23 10.48
C LYS A 29 1.03 -5.48 10.37
N LEU A 30 1.94 -5.48 9.41
CA LEU A 30 2.96 -6.51 9.22
C LEU A 30 4.16 -6.29 10.14
N GLY A 31 4.44 -5.04 10.48
CA GLY A 31 5.55 -4.67 11.36
C GLY A 31 5.82 -3.16 11.36
N GLU A 32 6.89 -2.77 12.04
CA GLU A 32 7.40 -1.40 12.06
C GLU A 32 8.92 -1.42 12.10
N GLY A 33 9.54 -0.56 11.30
CA GLY A 33 10.97 -0.35 11.28
C GLY A 33 11.33 1.12 11.32
N GLY A 34 12.60 1.46 11.06
CA GLY A 34 13.09 2.85 11.08
C GLY A 34 12.44 3.80 10.07
N PHE A 35 11.63 3.27 9.15
CA PHE A 35 10.89 4.03 8.13
C PHE A 35 9.36 4.07 8.40
N GLY A 36 8.90 3.51 9.52
CA GLY A 36 7.49 3.50 9.92
C GLY A 36 6.80 2.13 9.82
N PRO A 37 5.47 2.10 10.05
CA PRO A 37 4.67 0.88 10.02
C PRO A 37 4.39 0.41 8.59
N VAL A 38 4.31 -0.91 8.41
CA VAL A 38 3.97 -1.55 7.14
C VAL A 38 2.65 -2.30 7.31
N TYR A 39 1.73 -2.13 6.36
CA TYR A 39 0.42 -2.78 6.36
C TYR A 39 0.29 -3.70 5.15
N LYS A 40 -0.49 -4.79 5.31
CA LYS A 40 -0.85 -5.71 4.24
C LYS A 40 -1.96 -5.15 3.36
#